data_AF-A0A382G402-F1
#
_entry.id   AF-A0A382G402-F1
#
_cell.length_a   1.000
_cell.length_b   1.000
_cell.length_c   1.000
_cell.angle_alpha   90.00
_cell.angle_beta   90.00
_cell.angle_gamma   90.00
#
_symmetry.space_group_name_H-M   'P 1'
#
loop_
_entity.id
_entity.type
_entity.pdbx_description
1 polymer ?
#
loop_
_entity_poly.entity_id
_entity_poly.type
_entity_poly.pdbx_seq_one_letter_code
_entity_poly.pdbx_strand_id
1 'polypeptide(L)'
;VLNVALAGNVGSGKSTVAEFWANAGVPIISADELAREAVVTGSPGLEAVRESFGEGVLGAIASGSTGWVLLWSVVVVVVILVARNLLLRIAGPSDQVSVGLTGNIAAGKSTVAEIWADEGIPVLCSDELAREVVMPDSGGLKDVERAFGRNILNQDGSLDREALSALVFSEDEARRQLERILHPRIGVLRDRWMRKQLSSRSPLTVCEVPLLFETGLESEFDVSVFVDSSEEIRLARL
;
A
#
# COMPACT_ATOMS: atom_id res chain seq x y z
N VAL A 1 -10.31 18.97 -5.22
CA VAL A 1 -10.51 17.73 -5.99
C VAL A 1 -9.72 16.62 -5.30
N LEU A 2 -10.34 15.47 -5.05
CA LEU A 2 -9.68 14.31 -4.46
C LEU A 2 -9.08 13.47 -5.60
N ASN A 3 -7.78 13.20 -5.55
CA ASN A 3 -7.12 12.38 -6.54
C ASN A 3 -6.73 11.06 -5.90
N VAL A 4 -7.04 9.94 -6.56
CA VAL A 4 -6.71 8.61 -6.05
C VAL A 4 -5.96 7.84 -7.12
N ALA A 5 -4.77 7.35 -6.77
CA ALA A 5 -3.92 6.55 -7.64
C ALA A 5 -3.97 5.06 -7.26
N LEU A 6 -4.10 4.20 -8.27
CA LEU A 6 -4.04 2.74 -8.14
C LEU A 6 -2.69 2.23 -8.65
N ALA A 7 -1.93 1.56 -7.79
CA ALA A 7 -0.65 0.95 -8.14
C ALA A 7 -0.64 -0.54 -7.76
N GLY A 8 0.12 -1.33 -8.52
CA GLY A 8 0.19 -2.78 -8.33
C GLY A 8 0.76 -3.50 -9.56
N ASN A 9 1.21 -4.73 -9.38
CA ASN A 9 1.82 -5.53 -10.44
C ASN A 9 0.78 -6.03 -11.47
N VAL A 10 1.25 -6.57 -12.60
CA VAL A 10 0.36 -7.21 -13.59
C VAL A 10 -0.38 -8.38 -12.93
N GLY A 11 -1.70 -8.40 -13.07
CA GLY A 11 -2.56 -9.44 -12.47
C GLY A 11 -2.84 -9.26 -10.98
N SER A 12 -2.51 -8.10 -10.40
CA SER A 12 -2.66 -7.83 -8.97
C SER A 12 -4.06 -7.33 -8.56
N GLY A 13 -5.06 -7.39 -9.45
CA GLY A 13 -6.44 -6.97 -9.14
C GLY A 13 -6.74 -5.48 -9.32
N LYS A 14 -5.80 -4.67 -9.86
CA LYS A 14 -6.06 -3.23 -10.16
C LYS A 14 -7.33 -2.99 -10.97
N SER A 15 -7.58 -3.82 -11.99
CA SER A 15 -8.79 -3.73 -12.83
C SER A 15 -10.06 -3.99 -12.02
N THR A 16 -10.02 -4.89 -11.04
CA THR A 16 -11.13 -5.17 -10.12
C THR A 16 -11.46 -3.95 -9.26
N VAL A 17 -10.44 -3.30 -8.69
CA VAL A 17 -10.63 -2.07 -7.89
C VAL A 17 -11.13 -0.92 -8.76
N ALA A 18 -10.59 -0.77 -9.97
CA ALA A 18 -11.04 0.25 -10.92
C ALA A 18 -12.49 0.03 -11.38
N GLU A 19 -12.90 -1.21 -11.66
CA GLU A 19 -14.28 -1.57 -12.01
C GLU A 19 -15.24 -1.31 -10.85
N PHE A 20 -14.84 -1.63 -9.61
CA PHE A 20 -15.62 -1.31 -8.41
C PHE A 20 -15.92 0.19 -8.32
N TRP A 21 -14.91 1.04 -8.48
CA TRP A 21 -15.08 2.49 -8.48
C TRP A 21 -15.88 3.02 -9.66
N ALA A 22 -15.69 2.46 -10.85
CA ALA A 22 -16.48 2.82 -12.03
C ALA A 22 -17.98 2.54 -11.81
N ASN A 23 -18.32 1.41 -11.17
CA ASN A 23 -19.69 1.06 -10.81
C ASN A 23 -20.27 2.01 -9.75
N ALA A 24 -19.43 2.57 -8.87
CA ALA A 24 -19.81 3.63 -7.93
C ALA A 24 -19.88 5.04 -8.58
N GLY A 25 -19.70 5.14 -9.89
CA GLY A 25 -19.77 6.41 -10.64
C GLY A 25 -18.51 7.27 -10.54
N VAL A 26 -17.39 6.74 -10.06
CA VAL A 26 -16.11 7.44 -10.00
C VAL A 26 -15.44 7.40 -11.39
N PRO A 27 -15.08 8.55 -11.99
CA PRO A 27 -14.34 8.57 -13.25
C PRO A 27 -12.97 7.91 -13.11
N ILE A 28 -12.67 6.95 -13.98
CA ILE A 28 -11.39 6.23 -14.01
C ILE A 28 -10.54 6.75 -15.16
N ILE A 29 -9.27 7.06 -14.87
CA ILE A 29 -8.27 7.45 -15.86
C ILE A 29 -7.17 6.39 -15.82
N SER A 30 -7.01 5.65 -16.93
CA SER A 30 -5.97 4.62 -17.05
C SER A 30 -4.68 5.23 -17.57
N ALA A 31 -3.60 5.15 -16.77
CA ALA A 31 -2.27 5.58 -17.20
C ALA A 31 -1.76 4.76 -18.41
N ASP A 32 -2.12 3.48 -18.50
CA ASP A 32 -1.77 2.63 -19.65
C ASP A 32 -2.50 3.05 -20.92
N GLU A 33 -3.77 3.47 -20.81
CA GLU A 33 -4.53 3.99 -21.96
C GLU A 33 -4.00 5.35 -22.39
N LEU A 34 -3.75 6.26 -21.44
CA LEU A 34 -3.13 7.56 -21.71
C LEU A 34 -1.72 7.42 -22.31
N ALA A 35 -0.90 6.49 -21.78
CA ALA A 35 0.40 6.20 -22.34
C ALA A 35 0.24 5.66 -23.75
N ARG A 36 -0.66 4.67 -23.97
CA ARG A 36 -0.91 4.10 -25.29
C ARG A 36 -1.33 5.18 -26.29
N GLU A 37 -2.24 6.07 -25.91
CA GLU A 37 -2.65 7.27 -26.67
C GLU A 37 -1.49 8.22 -26.96
N ALA A 38 -0.60 8.43 -25.99
CA ALA A 38 0.60 9.24 -26.13
C ALA A 38 1.70 8.60 -26.98
N VAL A 39 1.68 7.29 -27.26
CA VAL A 39 2.60 6.61 -28.19
C VAL A 39 1.92 6.21 -29.51
N VAL A 40 0.65 6.57 -29.71
CA VAL A 40 -0.02 6.38 -31.02
C VAL A 40 0.75 7.15 -32.08
N THR A 41 0.98 6.50 -33.22
CA THR A 41 1.65 7.09 -34.38
C THR A 41 0.97 8.39 -34.80
N GLY A 42 1.70 9.51 -34.72
CA GLY A 42 1.19 10.85 -35.04
C GLY A 42 0.64 11.64 -33.85
N SER A 43 0.69 11.10 -32.62
CA SER A 43 0.34 11.86 -31.42
C SER A 43 1.47 12.83 -31.02
N PRO A 44 1.12 13.97 -30.38
CA PRO A 44 2.12 14.89 -29.82
C PRO A 44 3.05 14.23 -28.77
N GLY A 45 2.56 13.20 -28.06
CA GLY A 45 3.34 12.46 -27.07
C GLY A 45 4.47 11.63 -27.68
N LEU A 46 4.23 11.01 -28.84
CA LEU A 46 5.24 10.19 -29.52
C LEU A 46 6.38 11.06 -30.04
N GLU A 47 6.04 12.27 -30.52
CA GLU A 47 7.02 13.22 -31.03
C GLU A 47 7.89 13.78 -29.89
N ALA A 48 7.30 14.07 -28.72
CA ALA A 48 8.06 14.49 -27.53
C ALA A 48 9.02 13.40 -27.00
N VAL A 49 8.62 12.13 -27.09
CA VAL A 49 9.49 10.98 -26.74
C VAL A 49 10.63 10.83 -27.76
N ARG A 50 10.35 11.01 -29.07
CA ARG A 50 11.38 11.01 -30.12
C ARG A 50 12.39 12.14 -29.95
N GLU A 51 11.92 13.35 -29.63
CA GLU A 51 12.79 14.51 -29.38
C GLU A 51 13.67 14.33 -28.15
N SER A 52 13.16 13.71 -27.09
CA SER A 52 13.88 13.58 -25.82
C SER A 52 14.92 12.45 -25.81
N PHE A 53 14.70 11.37 -26.56
CA PHE A 53 15.52 10.14 -26.48
C PHE A 53 16.15 9.69 -27.81
N GLY A 54 15.81 10.35 -28.92
CA GLY A 54 16.38 10.09 -30.24
C GLY A 54 15.89 8.81 -30.94
N GLU A 55 16.08 8.74 -32.27
CA GLU A 55 15.66 7.62 -33.14
C GLU A 55 16.25 6.24 -32.74
N GLY A 56 17.35 6.22 -31.99
CA GLY A 56 18.07 5.01 -31.61
C GLY A 56 17.35 4.10 -30.61
N VAL A 57 16.45 4.63 -29.78
CA VAL A 57 15.68 3.84 -28.79
C VAL A 57 14.66 2.92 -29.48
N LEU A 58 14.14 3.32 -30.64
CA LEU A 58 13.25 2.50 -31.46
C LEU A 58 14.03 1.47 -32.30
N GLY A 59 15.26 1.80 -32.70
CA GLY A 59 16.14 0.92 -33.49
C GLY A 59 16.75 -0.27 -32.71
N ALA A 60 16.91 -0.15 -31.38
CA ALA A 60 17.43 -1.22 -30.53
C ALA A 60 16.50 -2.47 -30.46
N ILE A 61 15.24 -2.32 -30.83
CA ILE A 61 14.28 -3.42 -30.99
C ILE A 61 14.55 -4.22 -32.28
N ALA A 62 15.29 -3.66 -33.25
CA ALA A 62 15.43 -4.22 -34.59
C ALA A 62 16.76 -4.97 -34.89
N SER A 63 17.84 -4.79 -34.10
CA SER A 63 19.17 -5.35 -34.43
C SER A 63 19.73 -6.31 -33.36
N GLY A 64 19.29 -7.56 -33.37
CA GLY A 64 19.65 -8.57 -32.36
C GLY A 64 20.99 -9.29 -32.57
N SER A 65 22.07 -8.84 -31.92
CA SER A 65 23.31 -9.67 -31.84
C SER A 65 24.19 -9.51 -30.59
N THR A 66 23.74 -8.81 -29.55
CA THR A 66 24.14 -9.05 -28.13
C THR A 66 22.97 -9.61 -27.31
N GLY A 67 21.85 -9.85 -28.01
CA GLY A 67 20.57 -10.26 -27.44
C GLY A 67 20.66 -11.60 -26.75
N TRP A 68 21.31 -12.62 -27.33
CA TRP A 68 21.14 -14.01 -26.87
C TRP A 68 21.63 -14.33 -25.44
N VAL A 69 22.72 -13.72 -24.96
CA VAL A 69 23.22 -13.93 -23.59
C VAL A 69 22.38 -13.15 -22.57
N LEU A 70 21.98 -11.93 -22.90
CA LEU A 70 21.01 -11.15 -22.10
C LEU A 70 19.62 -11.80 -22.12
N LEU A 71 19.19 -12.35 -23.26
CA LEU A 71 17.92 -13.06 -23.42
C LEU A 71 17.92 -14.31 -22.54
N TRP A 72 18.99 -15.09 -22.51
CA TRP A 72 19.08 -16.26 -21.64
C TRP A 72 19.09 -15.89 -20.16
N SER A 73 19.79 -14.81 -19.79
CA SER A 73 19.83 -14.30 -18.41
C SER A 73 18.46 -13.78 -17.96
N VAL A 74 17.78 -13.03 -18.83
CA VAL A 74 16.44 -12.49 -18.59
C VAL A 74 15.40 -13.60 -18.61
N VAL A 75 15.50 -14.58 -19.51
CA VAL A 75 14.58 -15.74 -19.56
C VAL A 75 14.74 -16.60 -18.30
N VAL A 76 15.95 -16.82 -17.78
CA VAL A 76 16.15 -17.56 -16.52
C VAL A 76 15.58 -16.78 -15.32
N VAL A 77 15.82 -15.46 -15.23
CA VAL A 77 15.25 -14.62 -14.16
C VAL A 77 13.72 -14.52 -14.27
N VAL A 78 13.19 -14.38 -15.47
CA VAL A 78 11.73 -14.38 -15.73
C VAL A 78 11.14 -15.74 -15.44
N VAL A 79 11.80 -16.86 -15.76
CA VAL A 79 11.32 -18.20 -15.40
C VAL A 79 11.36 -18.43 -13.89
N ILE A 80 12.38 -17.93 -13.17
CA ILE A 80 12.43 -17.98 -11.70
C ILE A 80 11.35 -17.09 -11.07
N LEU A 81 11.14 -15.88 -11.59
CA LEU A 81 10.09 -14.98 -11.12
C LEU A 81 8.69 -15.52 -11.46
N VAL A 82 8.48 -16.06 -12.65
CA VAL A 82 7.24 -16.70 -13.09
C VAL A 82 7.01 -17.98 -12.29
N ALA A 83 8.02 -18.78 -11.99
CA ALA A 83 7.90 -19.98 -11.15
C ALA A 83 7.65 -19.63 -9.68
N ARG A 84 8.27 -18.58 -9.13
CA ARG A 84 7.98 -18.05 -7.79
C ARG A 84 6.57 -17.48 -7.72
N ASN A 85 6.15 -16.73 -8.74
CA ASN A 85 4.81 -16.15 -8.84
C ASN A 85 3.75 -17.23 -9.14
N LEU A 86 4.09 -18.32 -9.84
CA LEU A 86 3.24 -19.51 -9.99
C LEU A 86 3.14 -20.29 -8.68
N LEU A 87 4.23 -20.46 -7.93
CA LEU A 87 4.21 -21.11 -6.61
C LEU A 87 3.39 -20.31 -5.59
N LEU A 88 3.43 -18.98 -5.65
CA LEU A 88 2.56 -18.08 -4.88
C LEU A 88 1.10 -18.11 -5.37
N ARG A 89 0.83 -18.53 -6.62
CA ARG A 89 -0.53 -18.76 -7.16
C ARG A 89 -1.08 -20.17 -6.88
N ILE A 90 -0.22 -21.16 -6.60
CA ILE A 90 -0.64 -22.53 -6.23
C ILE A 90 -1.03 -22.58 -4.74
N ALA A 91 -0.46 -21.72 -3.90
CA ALA A 91 -1.07 -21.28 -2.64
C ALA A 91 -2.18 -20.28 -2.98
N GLY A 92 -3.33 -20.80 -3.42
CA GLY A 92 -4.32 -20.12 -4.28
C GLY A 92 -4.76 -18.70 -3.91
N PRO A 93 -5.28 -17.94 -4.90
CA PRO A 93 -6.01 -16.73 -4.60
C PRO A 93 -7.21 -17.14 -3.73
N SER A 94 -7.35 -16.51 -2.57
CA SER A 94 -8.70 -16.16 -2.16
C SER A 94 -9.30 -15.33 -3.30
N ASP A 95 -10.57 -15.54 -3.65
CA ASP A 95 -11.32 -14.69 -4.61
C ASP A 95 -11.37 -13.19 -4.20
N GLN A 96 -10.66 -12.83 -3.14
CA GLN A 96 -10.61 -11.53 -2.51
C GLN A 96 -9.24 -10.87 -2.73
N VAL A 97 -9.26 -9.66 -3.29
CA VAL A 97 -8.10 -8.79 -3.52
C VAL A 97 -7.81 -7.98 -2.25
N SER A 98 -6.57 -8.04 -1.78
CA SER A 98 -6.09 -7.23 -0.65
C SER A 98 -5.59 -5.86 -1.11
N VAL A 99 -6.01 -4.82 -0.40
CA VAL A 99 -5.76 -3.42 -0.78
C VAL A 99 -5.08 -2.68 0.37
N GLY A 100 -3.88 -2.15 0.13
CA GLY A 100 -3.20 -1.22 1.03
C GLY A 100 -3.61 0.23 0.71
N LEU A 101 -4.34 0.88 1.61
CA LEU A 101 -4.78 2.26 1.47
C LEU A 101 -3.84 3.20 2.24
N THR A 102 -3.23 4.14 1.54
CA THR A 102 -2.33 5.16 2.10
C THR A 102 -2.63 6.52 1.47
N GLY A 103 -1.97 7.57 1.95
CA GLY A 103 -2.18 8.93 1.48
C GLY A 103 -1.50 9.96 2.36
N ASN A 104 -1.34 11.16 1.82
CA ASN A 104 -0.79 12.29 2.56
C ASN A 104 -1.68 12.67 3.76
N ILE A 105 -1.09 13.32 4.77
CA ILE A 105 -1.86 13.90 5.88
C ILE A 105 -2.94 14.85 5.33
N ALA A 106 -4.14 14.79 5.92
CA ALA A 106 -5.30 15.59 5.52
C ALA A 106 -5.79 15.39 4.06
N ALA A 107 -5.32 14.35 3.37
CA ALA A 107 -5.72 14.05 2.00
C ALA A 107 -7.14 13.47 1.85
N GLY A 108 -7.83 13.14 2.94
CA GLY A 108 -9.17 12.52 2.88
C GLY A 108 -9.15 11.00 2.76
N LYS A 109 -8.05 10.35 3.15
CA LYS A 109 -7.91 8.88 3.21
C LYS A 109 -9.00 8.21 4.07
N SER A 110 -9.33 8.80 5.23
CA SER A 110 -10.41 8.30 6.08
C SER A 110 -11.78 8.36 5.38
N THR A 111 -12.03 9.39 4.57
CA THR A 111 -13.25 9.48 3.76
C THR A 111 -13.33 8.36 2.71
N VAL A 112 -12.22 7.99 2.07
CA VAL A 112 -12.19 6.84 1.14
C VAL A 112 -12.42 5.52 1.88
N ALA A 113 -11.82 5.36 3.06
CA ALA A 113 -12.05 4.20 3.93
C ALA A 113 -13.52 4.08 4.35
N GLU A 114 -14.16 5.19 4.74
CA GLU A 114 -15.58 5.25 5.11
C GLU A 114 -16.49 4.85 3.94
N ILE A 115 -16.25 5.41 2.75
CA ILE A 115 -17.02 5.05 1.54
C ILE A 115 -16.95 3.55 1.26
N TRP A 116 -15.76 2.95 1.35
CA TRP A 116 -15.61 1.51 1.18
C TRP A 116 -16.33 0.70 2.26
N ALA A 117 -16.25 1.13 3.51
CA ALA A 117 -16.97 0.48 4.60
C ALA A 117 -18.49 0.54 4.39
N ASP A 118 -19.03 1.67 3.93
CA ASP A 118 -20.46 1.86 3.64
C ASP A 118 -20.95 0.96 2.49
N GLU A 119 -20.10 0.66 1.51
CA GLU A 119 -20.36 -0.29 0.43
C GLU A 119 -20.16 -1.76 0.86
N GLY A 120 -19.92 -2.02 2.15
CA GLY A 120 -19.77 -3.37 2.71
C GLY A 120 -18.40 -4.00 2.47
N ILE A 121 -17.40 -3.22 2.05
CA ILE A 121 -16.01 -3.69 1.97
C ILE A 121 -15.39 -3.67 3.37
N PRO A 122 -14.83 -4.79 3.87
CA PRO A 122 -14.09 -4.79 5.11
C PRO A 122 -12.89 -3.84 5.05
N VAL A 123 -12.82 -2.88 5.97
CA VAL A 123 -11.70 -1.96 6.13
C VAL A 123 -11.09 -2.12 7.52
N LEU A 124 -9.76 -2.21 7.58
CA LEU A 124 -8.99 -2.25 8.82
C LEU A 124 -8.09 -1.02 8.90
N CYS A 125 -8.11 -0.31 10.02
CA CYS A 125 -7.19 0.79 10.27
C CYS A 125 -5.95 0.30 11.05
N SER A 126 -4.75 0.58 10.55
CA SER A 126 -3.51 0.24 11.26
C SER A 126 -3.35 1.00 12.58
N ASP A 127 -3.95 2.19 12.70
CA ASP A 127 -3.96 2.94 13.96
C ASP A 127 -4.83 2.24 15.02
N GLU A 128 -5.92 1.59 14.62
CA GLU A 128 -6.73 0.77 15.53
C GLU A 128 -5.93 -0.43 16.03
N LEU A 129 -5.20 -1.11 15.14
CA LEU A 129 -4.30 -2.19 15.53
C LEU A 129 -3.21 -1.70 16.49
N ALA A 130 -2.62 -0.54 16.22
CA ALA A 130 -1.62 0.08 17.08
C ALA A 130 -2.18 0.40 18.48
N ARG A 131 -3.48 0.71 18.58
CA ARG A 131 -4.17 0.86 19.87
C ARG A 131 -4.45 -0.49 20.53
N GLU A 132 -4.87 -1.50 19.76
CA GLU A 132 -5.19 -2.84 20.25
C GLU A 132 -3.96 -3.52 20.87
N VAL A 133 -2.79 -3.43 20.22
CA VAL A 133 -1.56 -4.10 20.68
C VAL A 133 -1.08 -3.61 22.06
N VAL A 134 -1.49 -2.42 22.50
CA VAL A 134 -1.12 -1.82 23.80
C VAL A 134 -2.31 -1.67 24.76
N MET A 135 -3.42 -2.39 24.54
CA MET A 135 -4.50 -2.45 25.52
C MET A 135 -4.00 -3.00 26.87
N PRO A 136 -4.69 -2.67 27.99
CA PRO A 136 -4.39 -3.26 29.29
C PRO A 136 -4.23 -4.78 29.22
N ASP A 137 -3.29 -5.31 30.02
CA ASP A 137 -2.90 -6.72 30.09
C ASP A 137 -2.27 -7.34 28.82
N SER A 138 -2.20 -6.61 27.70
CA SER A 138 -1.63 -7.11 26.46
C SER A 138 -0.11 -7.39 26.58
N GLY A 139 0.38 -8.29 25.74
CA GLY A 139 1.81 -8.54 25.63
C GLY A 139 2.58 -7.32 25.09
N GLY A 140 1.95 -6.51 24.23
CA GLY A 140 2.58 -5.31 23.70
C GLY A 140 2.77 -4.25 24.77
N LEU A 141 1.76 -4.00 25.61
CA LEU A 141 1.89 -3.03 26.71
C LEU A 141 2.98 -3.43 27.71
N LYS A 142 3.06 -4.72 28.05
CA LYS A 142 4.12 -5.26 28.94
C LYS A 142 5.52 -5.08 28.38
N ASP A 143 5.70 -5.23 27.07
CA ASP A 143 7.00 -5.01 26.44
C ASP A 143 7.35 -3.52 26.34
N VAL A 144 6.36 -2.66 26.10
CA VAL A 144 6.53 -1.20 26.15
C VAL A 144 6.87 -0.74 27.58
N GLU A 145 6.19 -1.23 28.62
CA GLU A 145 6.53 -0.95 30.02
C GLU A 145 7.97 -1.40 30.34
N ARG A 146 8.39 -2.59 29.88
CA ARG A 146 9.76 -3.08 30.07
C ARG A 146 10.80 -2.18 29.40
N ALA A 147 10.46 -1.63 28.23
CA ALA A 147 11.35 -0.80 27.43
C ALA A 147 11.49 0.64 27.96
N PHE A 148 10.38 1.24 28.38
CA PHE A 148 10.31 2.68 28.69
C PHE A 148 10.06 3.00 30.15
N GLY A 149 9.82 1.98 30.99
CA GLY A 149 9.53 2.13 32.41
C GLY A 149 8.05 2.28 32.72
N ARG A 150 7.71 2.38 34.01
CA ARG A 150 6.31 2.50 34.49
C ARG A 150 5.70 3.88 34.31
N ASN A 151 6.51 4.90 34.05
CA ASN A 151 6.09 6.29 33.84
C ASN A 151 5.28 6.49 32.55
N ILE A 152 5.24 5.49 31.66
CA ILE A 152 4.37 5.47 30.47
C ILE A 152 2.99 4.85 30.75
N LEU A 153 2.67 4.52 32.01
CA LEU A 153 1.39 3.95 32.41
C LEU A 153 0.60 4.92 33.28
N ASN A 154 -0.72 4.94 33.05
CA ASN A 154 -1.69 5.55 33.94
C ASN A 154 -1.83 4.73 35.24
N GLN A 155 -2.47 5.32 36.25
CA GLN A 155 -2.70 4.66 37.54
C GLN A 155 -3.57 3.38 37.43
N ASP A 156 -4.41 3.30 36.41
CA ASP A 156 -5.26 2.15 36.11
C ASP A 156 -4.53 1.04 35.31
N GLY A 157 -3.24 1.24 35.00
CA GLY A 157 -2.43 0.31 34.23
C GLY A 157 -2.61 0.41 32.71
N SER A 158 -3.39 1.36 32.21
CA SER A 158 -3.47 1.67 30.77
C SER A 158 -2.26 2.50 30.31
N LEU A 159 -2.01 2.52 29.00
CA LEU A 159 -0.94 3.34 28.43
C LEU A 159 -1.23 4.85 28.55
N ASP A 160 -0.31 5.60 29.13
CA ASP A 160 -0.26 7.05 29.02
C ASP A 160 0.32 7.41 27.66
N ARG A 161 -0.58 7.73 26.71
CA ARG A 161 -0.23 8.07 25.34
C ARG A 161 0.53 9.38 25.26
N GLU A 162 0.21 10.36 26.11
CA GLU A 162 0.86 11.66 26.08
C GLU A 162 2.31 11.53 26.56
N ALA A 163 2.53 10.81 27.66
CA ALA A 163 3.87 10.54 28.17
C ALA A 163 4.73 9.76 27.17
N LEU A 164 4.18 8.69 26.57
CA LEU A 164 4.89 7.92 25.55
C LEU A 164 5.17 8.75 24.29
N SER A 165 4.17 9.49 23.80
CA SER A 165 4.32 10.38 22.63
C SER A 165 5.40 11.43 22.86
N ALA A 166 5.38 12.12 24.00
CA ALA A 166 6.38 13.13 24.33
C ALA A 166 7.80 12.54 24.26
N LEU A 167 8.01 11.34 24.81
CA LEU A 167 9.29 10.64 24.78
C LEU A 167 9.74 10.30 23.35
N VAL A 168 8.88 9.67 22.55
CA VAL A 168 9.23 9.25 21.18
C VAL A 168 9.33 10.41 20.19
N PHE A 169 8.69 11.55 20.47
CA PHE A 169 8.90 12.77 19.68
C PHE A 169 10.21 13.47 20.02
N SER A 170 10.69 13.37 21.26
CA SER A 170 11.98 13.95 21.66
C SER A 170 13.19 13.10 21.27
N GLU A 171 13.03 11.78 21.14
CA GLU A 171 14.14 10.84 20.99
C GLU A 171 13.90 9.84 19.85
N ASP A 172 14.68 9.95 18.77
CA ASP A 172 14.61 9.03 17.63
C ASP A 172 14.91 7.56 18.01
N GLU A 173 15.80 7.32 18.99
CA GLU A 173 16.06 5.96 19.45
C GLU A 173 14.85 5.37 20.18
N ALA A 174 14.18 6.16 21.01
CA ALA A 174 12.95 5.75 21.68
C ALA A 174 11.86 5.42 20.66
N ARG A 175 11.69 6.25 19.63
CA ARG A 175 10.76 5.99 18.52
C ARG A 175 11.06 4.67 17.82
N ARG A 176 12.31 4.45 17.40
CA ARG A 176 12.73 3.19 16.74
C ARG A 176 12.57 1.98 17.65
N GLN A 177 12.78 2.13 18.95
CA GLN A 177 12.56 1.07 19.92
C GLN A 177 11.07 0.72 20.06
N LEU A 178 10.20 1.73 20.11
CA LEU A 178 8.75 1.53 20.13
C LEU A 178 8.28 0.83 18.85
N GLU A 179 8.71 1.32 17.69
CA GLU A 179 8.44 0.74 16.37
C GLU A 179 8.82 -0.75 16.34
N ARG A 180 10.04 -1.11 16.80
CA ARG A 180 10.49 -2.52 16.88
C ARG A 180 9.61 -3.41 17.74
N ILE A 181 9.00 -2.87 18.80
CA ILE A 181 8.09 -3.61 19.69
C ILE A 181 6.71 -3.78 19.02
N LEU A 182 6.20 -2.72 18.40
CA LEU A 182 4.83 -2.68 17.90
C LEU A 182 4.67 -3.30 16.51
N HIS A 183 5.57 -3.05 15.55
CA HIS A 183 5.39 -3.48 14.15
C HIS A 183 5.14 -4.99 13.99
N PRO A 184 5.92 -5.90 14.60
CA PRO A 184 5.66 -7.33 14.49
C PRO A 184 4.29 -7.73 15.05
N ARG A 185 3.84 -7.06 16.12
CA ARG A 185 2.55 -7.34 16.77
C ARG A 185 1.38 -6.86 15.93
N ILE A 186 1.51 -5.68 15.33
CA ILE A 186 0.54 -5.11 14.38
C ILE A 186 0.42 -6.03 13.16
N GLY A 187 1.54 -6.49 12.59
CA GLY A 187 1.54 -7.44 11.47
C GLY A 187 0.77 -8.73 11.79
N VAL A 188 0.99 -9.32 12.97
CA VAL A 188 0.25 -10.52 13.40
C VAL A 188 -1.26 -10.29 13.51
N LEU A 189 -1.69 -9.13 14.03
CA LEU A 189 -3.11 -8.78 14.11
C LEU A 189 -3.71 -8.53 12.74
N ARG A 190 -3.00 -7.81 11.86
CA ARG A 190 -3.37 -7.58 10.46
C ARG A 190 -3.57 -8.92 9.73
N ASP A 191 -2.59 -9.82 9.78
CA ASP A 191 -2.68 -11.13 9.13
C ASP A 191 -3.84 -11.97 9.65
N ARG A 192 -4.09 -11.92 10.96
CA ARG A 192 -5.23 -12.59 11.58
C ARG A 192 -6.54 -12.00 11.08
N TRP A 193 -6.63 -10.68 10.98
CA TRP A 193 -7.81 -10.01 10.45
C TRP A 193 -8.02 -10.34 8.98
N MET A 194 -6.99 -10.26 8.14
CA MET A 194 -7.05 -10.62 6.71
C MET A 194 -7.52 -12.06 6.52
N ARG A 195 -6.98 -13.01 7.30
CA ARG A 195 -7.43 -14.42 7.26
C ARG A 195 -8.91 -14.60 7.61
N LYS A 196 -9.47 -13.78 8.51
CA LYS A 196 -10.91 -13.82 8.80
C LYS A 196 -11.74 -13.33 7.62
N GLN A 197 -11.24 -12.34 6.87
CA GLN A 197 -11.95 -11.77 5.72
C GLN A 197 -11.96 -12.68 4.50
N LEU A 198 -11.11 -13.72 4.42
CA LEU A 198 -11.19 -14.74 3.38
C LEU A 198 -12.55 -15.46 3.32
N SER A 199 -13.30 -15.44 4.43
CA SER A 199 -14.66 -15.99 4.51
C SER A 199 -15.77 -14.96 4.20
N SER A 200 -15.40 -13.69 4.01
CA SER A 200 -16.34 -12.64 3.66
C SER A 200 -16.79 -12.78 2.21
N ARG A 201 -17.96 -12.24 1.88
CA ARG A 201 -18.47 -12.19 0.49
C ARG A 201 -17.89 -11.03 -0.32
N SER A 202 -17.10 -10.17 0.32
CA SER A 202 -16.53 -9.01 -0.36
C SER A 202 -15.38 -9.46 -1.26
N PRO A 203 -15.35 -9.02 -2.53
CA PRO A 203 -14.22 -9.28 -3.42
C PRO A 203 -12.98 -8.46 -3.03
N LEU A 204 -13.12 -7.49 -2.11
CA LEU A 204 -12.04 -6.62 -1.65
C LEU A 204 -11.91 -6.69 -0.13
N THR A 205 -10.67 -6.53 0.35
CA THR A 205 -10.36 -6.26 1.75
C THR A 205 -9.33 -5.14 1.81
N VAL A 206 -9.58 -4.13 2.65
CA VAL A 206 -8.75 -2.92 2.70
C VAL A 206 -8.04 -2.82 4.04
N CYS A 207 -6.75 -2.51 4.03
CA CYS A 207 -6.01 -2.07 5.20
C CYS A 207 -5.54 -0.63 4.98
N GLU A 208 -6.00 0.29 5.81
CA GLU A 208 -5.45 1.64 5.90
C GLU A 208 -4.13 1.58 6.66
N VAL A 209 -3.03 1.88 5.97
CA VAL A 209 -1.67 1.79 6.49
C VAL A 209 -1.00 3.16 6.30
N PRO A 210 -0.82 3.95 7.38
CA PRO A 210 0.04 5.12 7.33
C PRO A 210 1.45 4.69 6.92
N LEU A 211 2.10 5.51 6.08
CA LEU A 211 3.49 5.28 5.65
C LEU A 211 3.71 3.93 4.93
N LEU A 212 2.70 3.44 4.20
CA LEU A 212 2.74 2.17 3.48
C LEU A 212 4.02 1.99 2.65
N PHE A 213 4.39 3.02 1.88
CA PHE A 213 5.53 2.96 0.95
C PHE A 213 6.87 3.16 1.67
N GLU A 214 6.90 4.03 2.66
CA GLU A 214 8.09 4.33 3.46
C GLU A 214 8.54 3.12 4.29
N THR A 215 7.60 2.23 4.61
CA THR A 215 7.84 0.99 5.35
C THR A 215 7.97 -0.25 4.47
N GLY A 216 7.82 -0.13 3.14
CA GLY A 216 7.92 -1.25 2.19
C GLY A 216 6.77 -2.26 2.27
N LEU A 217 5.67 -1.88 2.95
CA LEU A 217 4.52 -2.73 3.22
C LEU A 217 3.62 -2.91 1.98
N GLU A 218 3.82 -2.13 0.91
CA GLU A 218 3.07 -2.28 -0.34
C GLU A 218 3.21 -3.67 -0.96
N SER A 219 4.32 -4.36 -0.67
CA SER A 219 4.59 -5.72 -1.15
C SER A 219 3.74 -6.80 -0.47
N GLU A 220 3.07 -6.45 0.64
CA GLU A 220 2.16 -7.35 1.36
C GLU A 220 0.71 -7.30 0.85
N PHE A 221 0.41 -6.39 -0.08
CA PHE A 221 -0.92 -6.21 -0.66
C PHE A 221 -0.92 -6.49 -2.16
N ASP A 222 -2.06 -6.93 -2.69
CA ASP A 222 -2.22 -7.10 -4.13
C ASP A 222 -2.29 -5.73 -4.85
N VAL A 223 -3.00 -4.77 -4.25
CA VAL A 223 -3.12 -3.41 -4.78
C VAL A 223 -2.75 -2.40 -3.71
N SER A 224 -2.04 -1.33 -4.10
CA SER A 224 -1.86 -0.14 -3.28
C SER A 224 -2.69 1.01 -3.83
N VAL A 225 -3.37 1.71 -2.94
CA VAL A 225 -4.17 2.90 -3.24
C VAL A 225 -3.60 4.09 -2.50
N PHE A 226 -3.20 5.11 -3.24
CA PHE A 226 -2.71 6.36 -2.68
C PHE A 226 -3.75 7.47 -2.88
N VAL A 227 -4.18 8.06 -1.77
CA VAL A 227 -5.13 9.18 -1.74
C VAL A 227 -4.38 10.48 -1.56
N ASP A 228 -4.63 11.44 -2.45
CA ASP A 228 -4.05 12.77 -2.38
C ASP A 228 -5.06 13.90 -2.59
N SER A 229 -4.70 15.08 -2.12
CA SER A 229 -5.42 16.33 -2.32
C SER A 229 -4.41 17.46 -2.56
N SER A 230 -4.84 18.53 -3.24
CA SER A 230 -4.01 19.72 -3.38
C SER A 230 -3.52 20.24 -2.02
N GLU A 231 -2.32 20.80 -1.99
CA GLU A 231 -1.71 21.34 -0.77
C GLU A 231 -2.64 22.34 -0.06
N GLU A 232 -3.27 23.24 -0.81
CA GLU A 232 -4.27 24.19 -0.29
C GLU A 232 -5.41 23.50 0.49
N ILE A 233 -5.93 22.38 -0.03
CA ILE A 233 -7.02 21.64 0.63
C ILE A 233 -6.50 20.89 1.86
N ARG A 234 -5.27 20.35 1.80
CA ARG A 234 -4.66 19.66 2.95
C ARG A 234 -4.40 20.64 4.08
N LEU A 235 -3.87 21.83 3.78
CA LEU A 235 -3.62 22.88 4.76
C LEU A 235 -4.92 23.41 5.40
N ALA A 236 -6.01 23.53 4.64
CA ALA A 236 -7.30 23.96 5.18
C ALA A 236 -7.95 22.95 6.15
N ARG A 237 -7.41 21.74 6.25
CA ARG A 237 -7.94 20.63 7.07
C ARG A 237 -7.06 20.28 8.27
N LEU A 238 -5.86 20.86 8.38
CA LEU A 238 -4.95 20.74 9.51
C LEU A 238 -5.27 21.79 10.58
#